data_AF-A0A9D2LTJ0-F1
#
_entry.id   AF-A0A9D2LTJ0-F1
#
_cell.length_a   1.000
_cell.length_b   1.000
_cell.length_c   1.000
_cell.angle_alpha   90.00
_cell.angle_beta   90.00
_cell.angle_gamma   90.00
#
_symmetry.space_group_name_H-M   'P 1'
#
loop_
_entity.id
_entity.type
_entity.pdbx_description
1 polymer ?
#
loop_
_entity_poly.entity_id
_entity_poly.type
_entity_poly.pdbx_seq_one_letter_code
_entity_poly.pdbx_strand_id
1 'polypeptide(L)'
;MLRVMSPGDLKGYCLKKPQGPQFELLAGAVTDITRDGRDFIVRLSGMAYGRWMSAYIRFSDREMSDRKMLATRLVASQVKRGDFLSVFLMHKNKERVALDFKFYGNWRFHGWAGEKNVFIGKIYNFSNDCAWFCDYSPRNGGKKTYSWQVCFEPQVMDSARRFLSQGNPFAICICGSQIGGTGQYLCHTFDVI
;
A
#
# COMPACT_ATOMS: atom_id res chain seq x y z
N MET A 1 -0.64 -1.49 11.65
CA MET A 1 -0.05 -0.26 11.05
C MET A 1 -1.11 0.79 10.68
N LEU A 2 -0.76 2.08 10.55
CA LEU A 2 -1.60 3.12 9.90
C LEU A 2 -0.85 3.96 8.84
N ARG A 3 0.48 4.04 8.86
CA ARG A 3 1.23 4.83 7.87
C ARG A 3 2.41 4.00 7.37
N VAL A 4 2.47 3.80 6.06
CA VAL A 4 3.56 3.08 5.38
C VAL A 4 4.59 4.07 4.87
N MET A 5 4.15 5.12 4.18
CA MET A 5 5.02 6.18 3.68
C MET A 5 4.40 7.55 3.93
N SER A 6 5.20 8.47 4.47
CA SER A 6 4.82 9.87 4.67
C SER A 6 5.03 10.70 3.40
N PRO A 7 4.54 11.96 3.35
CA PRO A 7 4.75 12.83 2.19
C PRO A 7 6.22 13.07 1.83
N GLY A 8 7.11 13.08 2.83
CA GLY A 8 8.54 13.20 2.60
C GLY A 8 9.11 12.01 1.84
N ASP A 9 8.69 10.79 2.20
CA ASP A 9 9.22 9.56 1.62
C ASP A 9 8.79 9.34 0.16
N LEU A 10 7.64 9.93 -0.21
CA LEU A 10 7.07 9.90 -1.57
C LEU A 10 7.48 11.12 -2.43
N LYS A 11 8.20 12.09 -1.84
CA LYS A 11 8.68 13.26 -2.57
C LYS A 11 9.60 12.82 -3.69
N GLY A 12 9.32 13.34 -4.89
CA GLY A 12 10.04 13.00 -6.12
C GLY A 12 9.66 11.69 -6.78
N TYR A 13 8.90 10.83 -6.11
CA TYR A 13 8.35 9.60 -6.71
C TYR A 13 6.88 9.75 -7.13
N CYS A 14 6.16 10.70 -6.53
CA CYS A 14 4.77 11.04 -6.90
C CYS A 14 4.58 12.53 -7.27
N LEU A 15 5.51 13.38 -6.84
CA LEU A 15 5.43 14.83 -7.04
C LEU A 15 6.21 15.25 -8.28
N LYS A 16 5.52 15.80 -9.29
CA LYS A 16 6.19 16.45 -10.44
C LYS A 16 6.69 17.87 -10.13
N LYS A 17 6.14 18.55 -9.12
CA LYS A 17 6.50 19.94 -8.74
C LYS A 17 6.52 20.13 -7.21
N PRO A 18 7.39 20.98 -6.66
CA PRO A 18 7.51 21.22 -5.21
C PRO A 18 6.23 21.75 -4.53
N GLN A 19 5.37 22.44 -5.28
CA GLN A 19 4.12 23.06 -4.79
C GLN A 19 2.87 22.19 -5.03
N GLY A 20 3.04 20.93 -5.42
CA GLY A 20 1.93 20.00 -5.64
C GLY A 20 1.27 19.52 -4.34
N PRO A 21 0.10 18.84 -4.44
CA PRO A 21 -0.56 18.24 -3.29
C PRO A 21 0.34 17.18 -2.63
N GLN A 22 0.31 17.10 -1.31
CA GLN A 22 1.07 16.10 -0.56
C GLN A 22 0.44 14.71 -0.69
N PHE A 23 1.24 13.66 -0.85
CA PHE A 23 0.75 12.29 -1.00
C PHE A 23 1.17 11.43 0.20
N GLU A 24 0.35 10.45 0.56
CA GLU A 24 0.67 9.42 1.58
C GLU A 24 0.31 8.03 1.06
N LEU A 25 1.04 7.03 1.57
CA LEU A 25 0.63 5.64 1.48
C LEU A 25 0.30 5.15 2.89
N LEU A 26 -0.97 4.87 3.14
CA LEU A 26 -1.46 4.34 4.41
C LEU A 26 -1.85 2.89 4.24
N ALA A 27 -1.74 2.11 5.32
CA ALA A 27 -2.30 0.78 5.36
C ALA A 27 -2.79 0.47 6.76
N GLY A 28 -3.95 -0.17 6.87
CA GLY A 28 -4.58 -0.48 8.15
C GLY A 28 -5.89 -1.24 8.01
N ALA A 29 -6.48 -1.60 9.15
CA ALA A 29 -7.76 -2.26 9.20
C ALA A 29 -8.90 -1.25 9.04
N VAL A 30 -9.91 -1.60 8.25
CA VAL A 30 -11.16 -0.84 8.11
C VAL A 30 -11.94 -0.98 9.40
N THR A 31 -12.16 0.14 10.09
CA THR A 31 -12.93 0.16 11.34
C THR A 31 -14.31 0.78 11.19
N ASP A 32 -14.50 1.64 10.18
CA ASP A 32 -15.78 2.28 9.86
C ASP A 32 -15.88 2.60 8.37
N ILE A 33 -17.11 2.55 7.83
CA ILE A 33 -17.44 2.98 6.46
C ILE A 33 -18.75 3.77 6.54
N THR A 34 -18.67 5.07 6.24
CA THR A 34 -19.82 5.98 6.23
C THR A 34 -20.05 6.52 4.82
N ARG A 35 -21.32 6.65 4.41
CA ARG A 35 -21.69 7.25 3.12
C ARG A 35 -21.98 8.75 3.29
N ASP A 36 -21.37 9.58 2.46
CA ASP A 36 -21.57 11.04 2.40
C ASP A 36 -22.05 11.42 0.99
N GLY A 37 -23.37 11.39 0.79
CA GLY A 37 -23.99 11.58 -0.53
C GLY A 37 -23.55 10.52 -1.55
N ARG A 38 -22.67 10.92 -2.48
CA ARG A 38 -22.08 10.03 -3.50
C ARG A 38 -20.68 9.52 -3.13
N ASP A 39 -20.09 10.06 -2.08
CA ASP A 39 -18.76 9.68 -1.61
C ASP A 39 -18.87 8.67 -0.45
N PHE A 40 -17.75 8.00 -0.16
CA PHE A 40 -17.59 7.17 1.03
C PHE A 40 -16.44 7.70 1.88
N ILE A 41 -16.65 7.75 3.19
CA ILE A 41 -15.62 8.05 4.17
C ILE A 41 -15.28 6.75 4.87
N VAL A 42 -14.05 6.29 4.70
CA VAL A 42 -13.54 5.06 5.30
C VAL A 42 -12.56 5.42 6.40
N ARG A 43 -12.73 4.82 7.58
CA ARG A 43 -11.77 4.92 8.68
C ARG A 43 -10.83 3.72 8.64
N LEU A 44 -9.55 3.99 8.45
CA LEU A 44 -8.49 3.00 8.66
C LEU A 44 -7.87 3.20 10.04
N SER A 45 -7.53 2.11 10.71
CA SER A 45 -6.88 2.13 12.01
C SER A 45 -5.74 1.12 12.10
N GLY A 46 -4.78 1.43 12.96
CA GLY A 46 -3.76 0.48 13.39
C GLY A 46 -2.62 1.16 14.12
N MET A 47 -1.63 0.36 14.51
CA MET A 47 -0.49 0.83 15.30
C MET A 47 0.50 1.65 14.48
N ALA A 48 0.90 2.82 14.96
CA ALA A 48 2.08 3.51 14.46
C ALA A 48 2.90 4.03 15.64
N TYR A 49 4.22 3.77 15.64
CA TYR A 49 5.13 4.16 16.72
C TYR A 49 4.64 3.75 18.12
N GLY A 50 4.15 2.51 18.25
CA GLY A 50 3.65 1.98 19.53
C GLY A 50 2.32 2.56 20.01
N ARG A 51 1.64 3.38 19.20
CA ARG A 51 0.34 3.97 19.54
C ARG A 51 -0.73 3.59 18.54
N TRP A 52 -1.96 3.38 19.04
CA TRP A 52 -3.11 3.21 18.17
C TRP A 52 -3.43 4.52 17.47
N MET A 53 -3.55 4.48 16.15
CA MET A 53 -3.90 5.64 15.34
C MET A 53 -5.08 5.30 14.42
N SER A 54 -5.80 6.35 13.99
CA SER A 54 -6.80 6.21 12.92
C SER A 54 -6.78 7.40 11.95
N ALA A 55 -7.12 7.15 10.69
CA ALA A 55 -7.28 8.17 9.66
C ALA A 55 -8.60 7.98 8.92
N TYR A 56 -9.31 9.09 8.67
CA TYR A 56 -10.46 9.13 7.77
C TYR A 56 -10.00 9.44 6.36
N ILE A 57 -10.54 8.72 5.38
CA ILE A 57 -10.15 8.80 3.98
C ILE A 57 -11.42 8.89 3.14
N ARG A 58 -11.52 9.93 2.32
CA ARG A 58 -12.63 10.14 1.39
C ARG A 58 -12.36 9.40 0.07
N PHE A 59 -13.28 8.53 -0.31
CA PHE A 59 -13.36 7.88 -1.61
C PHE A 59 -14.43 8.61 -2.42
N SER A 60 -14.02 9.31 -3.48
CA SER A 60 -14.91 10.08 -4.33
C SER A 60 -14.71 9.72 -5.80
N ASP A 61 -15.81 9.71 -6.55
CA ASP A 61 -15.82 9.57 -8.00
C ASP A 61 -15.68 10.93 -8.72
N ARG A 62 -15.78 12.06 -7.99
CA ARG A 62 -15.78 13.41 -8.56
C ARG A 62 -14.37 13.96 -8.83
N GLU A 63 -13.40 13.45 -8.09
CA GLU A 63 -12.03 13.99 -8.03
C GLU A 63 -11.07 13.35 -9.04
N MET A 64 -11.51 12.30 -9.74
CA MET A 64 -10.67 11.51 -10.62
C MET A 64 -11.27 11.47 -12.02
N SER A 65 -10.43 11.31 -13.04
CA SER A 65 -10.93 11.00 -14.38
C SER A 65 -11.81 9.74 -14.34
N ASP A 66 -12.73 9.65 -15.31
CA ASP A 66 -13.70 8.56 -15.49
C ASP A 66 -13.10 7.14 -15.37
N ARG A 67 -11.78 7.02 -15.49
CA ARG A 67 -11.03 5.76 -15.42
C ARG A 67 -10.90 5.16 -14.01
N LYS A 68 -11.13 5.91 -12.92
CA LYS A 68 -10.80 5.41 -11.57
C LYS A 68 -11.96 5.15 -10.62
N MET A 69 -13.15 5.75 -10.82
CA MET A 69 -14.41 5.51 -10.09
C MET A 69 -14.21 4.82 -8.71
N LEU A 70 -13.53 5.50 -7.78
CA LEU A 70 -13.03 4.88 -6.55
C LEU A 70 -14.14 4.51 -5.57
N ALA A 71 -15.17 5.34 -5.42
CA ALA A 71 -16.33 5.03 -4.58
C ALA A 71 -17.04 3.79 -5.15
N THR A 72 -17.24 3.75 -6.46
CA THR A 72 -17.84 2.60 -7.13
C THR A 72 -16.98 1.34 -6.98
N ARG A 73 -15.65 1.43 -7.11
CA ARG A 73 -14.72 0.31 -6.89
C ARG A 73 -14.70 -0.18 -5.45
N LEU A 74 -14.81 0.71 -4.48
CA LEU A 74 -14.88 0.36 -3.06
C LEU A 74 -16.10 -0.56 -2.80
N VAL A 75 -17.27 -0.15 -3.31
CA VAL A 75 -18.50 -0.94 -3.21
C VAL A 75 -18.38 -2.26 -3.97
N ALA A 76 -17.90 -2.24 -5.22
CA ALA A 76 -17.75 -3.45 -6.04
C ALA A 76 -16.75 -4.46 -5.43
N SER A 77 -15.79 -3.98 -4.64
CA SER A 77 -14.82 -4.84 -3.94
C SER A 77 -15.37 -5.43 -2.65
N GLN A 78 -16.62 -5.12 -2.27
CA GLN A 78 -17.30 -5.60 -1.07
C GLN A 78 -16.49 -5.38 0.22
N VAL A 79 -15.77 -4.26 0.30
CA VAL A 79 -14.99 -3.89 1.49
C VAL A 79 -15.93 -3.79 2.69
N LYS A 80 -15.54 -4.43 3.79
CA LYS A 80 -16.27 -4.43 5.06
C LYS A 80 -15.35 -4.14 6.24
N ARG A 81 -15.96 -3.88 7.40
CA ARG A 81 -15.23 -3.72 8.67
C ARG A 81 -14.40 -4.97 8.96
N GLY A 82 -13.17 -4.76 9.42
CA GLY A 82 -12.18 -5.82 9.68
C GLY A 82 -11.27 -6.11 8.49
N ASP A 83 -11.63 -5.69 7.27
CA ASP A 83 -10.77 -5.87 6.11
C ASP A 83 -9.51 -5.01 6.24
N PHE A 84 -8.40 -5.51 5.69
CA PHE A 84 -7.15 -4.77 5.59
C PHE A 84 -7.06 -4.07 4.24
N LEU A 85 -6.74 -2.77 4.24
CA LEU A 85 -6.52 -1.98 3.03
C LEU A 85 -5.20 -1.23 3.09
N SER A 86 -4.56 -1.11 1.93
CA SER A 86 -3.55 -0.10 1.62
C SER A 86 -4.14 0.92 0.67
N VAL A 87 -3.92 2.21 0.95
CA VAL A 87 -4.54 3.32 0.22
C VAL A 87 -3.49 4.37 -0.10
N PHE A 88 -3.35 4.66 -1.39
CA PHE A 88 -2.59 5.81 -1.86
C PHE A 88 -3.53 7.01 -1.92
N LEU A 89 -3.15 8.10 -1.26
CA LEU A 89 -4.02 9.26 -1.07
C LEU A 89 -3.25 10.57 -1.23
N MET A 90 -4.01 11.65 -1.46
CA MET A 90 -3.51 13.01 -1.40
C MET A 90 -4.19 13.81 -0.30
N HIS A 91 -3.48 14.83 0.19
CA HIS A 91 -4.04 15.86 1.06
C HIS A 91 -4.60 17.01 0.21
N LYS A 92 -5.89 17.30 0.36
CA LYS A 92 -6.59 18.40 -0.32
C LYS A 92 -7.54 19.05 0.68
N ASN A 93 -7.49 20.37 0.85
CA ASN A 93 -8.38 21.11 1.76
C ASN A 93 -8.42 20.54 3.20
N LYS A 94 -7.27 20.10 3.72
CA LYS A 94 -7.12 19.42 5.03
C LYS A 94 -7.80 18.04 5.13
N GLU A 95 -8.29 17.49 4.02
CA GLU A 95 -8.84 16.14 3.92
C GLU A 95 -7.86 15.18 3.25
N ARG A 96 -7.95 13.89 3.61
CA ARG A 96 -7.28 12.80 2.89
C ARG A 96 -8.24 12.24 1.84
N VAL A 97 -7.88 12.38 0.58
CA VAL A 97 -8.67 11.90 -0.56
C VAL A 97 -7.95 10.71 -1.20
N ALA A 98 -8.61 9.57 -1.26
CA ALA A 98 -8.08 8.38 -1.90
C ALA A 98 -7.86 8.61 -3.40
N LEU A 99 -6.73 8.12 -3.92
CA LEU A 99 -6.37 8.13 -5.33
C LEU A 99 -6.37 6.73 -5.94
N ASP A 100 -6.10 5.72 -5.11
CA ASP A 100 -6.27 4.31 -5.40
C ASP A 100 -6.21 3.50 -4.10
N PHE A 101 -6.67 2.24 -4.14
CA PHE A 101 -6.54 1.32 -3.02
C PHE A 101 -6.33 -0.13 -3.48
N LYS A 102 -5.70 -0.93 -2.62
CA LYS A 102 -5.45 -2.36 -2.79
C LYS A 102 -5.50 -3.07 -1.44
N PHE A 103 -5.89 -4.34 -1.41
CA PHE A 103 -5.77 -5.16 -0.20
C PHE A 103 -4.31 -5.53 0.07
N TYR A 104 -3.56 -5.87 -0.97
CA TYR A 104 -2.12 -6.17 -0.94
C TYR A 104 -1.59 -6.06 -2.39
N GLY A 105 -0.28 -6.11 -2.55
CA GLY A 105 0.41 -6.11 -3.83
C GLY A 105 1.52 -5.07 -3.91
N ASN A 106 1.98 -4.80 -5.14
CA ASN A 106 3.00 -3.80 -5.43
C ASN A 106 2.37 -2.42 -5.70
N TRP A 107 2.81 -1.41 -4.97
CA TRP A 107 2.64 0.00 -5.29
C TRP A 107 3.85 0.52 -6.05
N ARG A 108 3.64 0.86 -7.34
CA ARG A 108 4.67 1.41 -8.21
C ARG A 108 4.52 2.92 -8.32
N PHE A 109 5.55 3.66 -7.89
CA PHE A 109 5.59 5.11 -7.97
C PHE A 109 6.70 5.56 -8.92
N HIS A 110 6.39 6.49 -9.81
CA HIS A 110 7.32 7.02 -10.81
C HIS A 110 7.32 8.54 -10.79
N GLY A 111 8.49 9.14 -10.59
CA GLY A 111 8.69 10.59 -10.64
C GLY A 111 10.13 10.97 -10.99
N TRP A 112 10.51 12.22 -10.76
CA TRP A 112 11.85 12.73 -11.10
C TRP A 112 12.97 12.14 -10.23
N ALA A 113 12.66 11.60 -9.05
CA ALA A 113 13.61 10.87 -8.22
C ALA A 113 13.79 9.40 -8.68
N GLY A 114 13.13 9.00 -9.78
CA GLY A 114 13.15 7.65 -10.31
C GLY A 114 11.91 6.84 -9.93
N GLU A 115 12.12 5.54 -9.76
CA GLU A 115 11.07 4.57 -9.43
C GLU A 115 11.21 4.11 -7.98
N LYS A 116 10.07 3.98 -7.30
CA LYS A 116 9.98 3.35 -5.98
C LYS A 116 8.87 2.30 -5.97
N ASN A 117 9.19 1.11 -5.50
CA ASN A 117 8.27 -0.01 -5.38
C ASN A 117 8.01 -0.31 -3.91
N VAL A 118 6.74 -0.46 -3.53
CA VAL A 118 6.36 -0.84 -2.17
C VAL A 118 5.47 -2.07 -2.22
N PHE A 119 6.00 -3.19 -1.74
CA PHE A 119 5.26 -4.44 -1.65
C PHE A 119 4.59 -4.51 -0.29
N ILE A 120 3.28 -4.70 -0.27
CA ILE A 120 2.49 -4.84 0.95
C ILE A 120 1.72 -6.15 0.83
N GLY A 121 1.88 -7.10 1.73
CA GLY A 121 1.15 -8.36 1.61
C GLY A 121 1.70 -9.52 2.42
N LYS A 122 1.06 -10.68 2.23
CA LYS A 122 1.57 -11.97 2.72
C LYS A 122 2.78 -12.40 1.90
N ILE A 123 3.80 -12.90 2.59
CA ILE A 123 4.91 -13.62 1.95
C ILE A 123 4.47 -15.07 1.78
N TYR A 124 4.45 -15.55 0.54
CA TYR A 124 3.96 -16.89 0.20
C TYR A 124 5.05 -17.96 0.21
N ASN A 125 6.28 -17.54 -0.10
CA ASN A 125 7.44 -18.39 -0.11
C ASN A 125 8.67 -17.54 0.23
N PHE A 126 9.64 -18.15 0.91
CA PHE A 126 10.93 -17.55 1.19
C PHE A 126 12.02 -18.58 0.90
N SER A 127 12.89 -18.27 -0.05
CA SER A 127 13.98 -19.15 -0.48
C SER A 127 15.11 -18.32 -1.06
N ASN A 128 16.36 -18.75 -0.84
CA ASN A 128 17.55 -18.04 -1.34
C ASN A 128 17.51 -16.55 -1.02
N ASP A 129 17.15 -16.22 0.23
CA ASP A 129 17.13 -14.83 0.70
C ASP A 129 16.16 -13.91 -0.07
N CYS A 130 15.14 -14.50 -0.72
CA CYS A 130 14.08 -13.79 -1.41
C CYS A 130 12.68 -14.26 -1.00
N ALA A 131 11.76 -13.31 -0.84
CA ALA A 131 10.35 -13.52 -0.61
C ALA A 131 9.53 -13.38 -1.89
N TRP A 132 8.43 -14.14 -1.98
CA TRP A 132 7.45 -13.98 -3.05
C TRP A 132 6.20 -13.26 -2.54
N PHE A 133 5.95 -12.08 -3.09
CA PHE A 133 4.71 -11.34 -2.92
C PHE A 133 3.77 -11.64 -4.07
N CYS A 134 2.47 -11.66 -3.81
CA CYS A 134 1.46 -11.88 -4.84
C CYS A 134 0.48 -10.71 -4.89
N ASP A 135 0.14 -10.27 -6.10
CA ASP A 135 -1.04 -9.43 -6.33
C ASP A 135 -2.26 -10.32 -6.43
N TYR A 136 -3.40 -9.81 -5.99
CA TYR A 136 -4.67 -10.43 -6.29
C TYR A 136 -5.67 -9.36 -6.65
N SER A 137 -6.42 -9.65 -7.71
CA SER A 137 -7.46 -8.76 -8.17
C SER A 137 -8.75 -9.03 -7.40
N PRO A 138 -9.37 -8.00 -6.79
CA PRO A 138 -10.73 -8.09 -6.26
C PRO A 138 -11.72 -8.52 -7.35
N ARG A 139 -11.48 -8.16 -8.62
CA ARG A 139 -12.34 -8.48 -9.76
C ARG A 139 -12.30 -9.96 -10.17
N ASN A 140 -11.30 -10.72 -9.72
CA ASN A 140 -11.16 -12.15 -10.05
C ASN A 140 -11.47 -13.06 -8.86
N GLY A 141 -12.30 -12.59 -7.92
CA GLY A 141 -12.66 -13.38 -6.73
C GLY A 141 -11.47 -13.65 -5.80
N GLY A 142 -10.50 -12.73 -5.74
CA GLY A 142 -9.30 -12.91 -4.92
C GLY A 142 -8.40 -14.04 -5.43
N LYS A 143 -8.28 -14.21 -6.75
CA LYS A 143 -7.27 -15.08 -7.38
C LYS A 143 -5.96 -14.34 -7.59
N LYS A 144 -4.85 -15.06 -7.40
CA LYS A 144 -3.49 -14.58 -7.65
C LYS A 144 -3.39 -14.14 -9.12
N THR A 145 -3.02 -12.89 -9.35
CA THR A 145 -2.87 -12.34 -10.70
C THR A 145 -1.42 -12.17 -11.12
N TYR A 146 -0.54 -11.90 -10.17
CA TYR A 146 0.89 -11.75 -10.43
C TYR A 146 1.69 -12.15 -9.20
N SER A 147 2.96 -12.51 -9.38
CA SER A 147 3.90 -12.59 -8.26
C SER A 147 5.20 -11.88 -8.56
N TRP A 148 5.78 -11.31 -7.52
CA TRP A 148 7.06 -10.62 -7.57
C TRP A 148 8.00 -11.26 -6.57
N GLN A 149 9.24 -11.42 -7.00
CA GLN A 149 10.32 -11.87 -6.14
C GLN A 149 11.02 -10.65 -5.55
N VAL A 150 11.13 -10.62 -4.24
CA VAL A 150 11.75 -9.54 -3.47
C VAL A 150 12.90 -10.15 -2.68
N CYS A 151 14.13 -9.89 -3.11
CA CYS A 151 15.34 -10.30 -2.43
C CYS A 151 15.72 -9.27 -1.37
N PHE A 152 16.27 -9.71 -0.27
CA PHE A 152 16.55 -8.86 0.89
C PHE A 152 18.02 -8.52 0.95
N GLU A 153 18.34 -7.26 1.25
CA GLU A 153 19.72 -6.91 1.59
C GLU A 153 20.14 -7.55 2.93
N PRO A 154 21.44 -7.80 3.14
CA PRO A 154 21.92 -8.42 4.39
C PRO A 154 21.40 -7.74 5.66
N GLN A 155 21.35 -6.40 5.66
CA GLN A 155 20.87 -5.59 6.79
C GLN A 155 19.38 -5.79 7.15
N VAL A 156 18.54 -6.24 6.21
CA VAL A 156 17.11 -6.48 6.46
C VAL A 156 16.78 -7.96 6.60
N MET A 157 17.74 -8.85 6.35
CA MET A 157 17.55 -10.31 6.34
C MET A 157 17.10 -10.85 7.70
N ASP A 158 17.73 -10.41 8.78
CA ASP A 158 17.42 -10.91 10.12
C ASP A 158 16.01 -10.54 10.57
N SER A 159 15.53 -9.37 10.17
CA SER A 159 14.15 -8.95 10.43
C SER A 159 13.17 -9.77 9.61
N ALA A 160 13.47 -10.05 8.34
CA ALA A 160 12.66 -10.90 7.47
C ALA A 160 12.56 -12.34 8.00
N ARG A 161 13.68 -12.96 8.40
CA ARG A 161 13.71 -14.32 8.96
C ARG A 161 12.92 -14.40 10.27
N ARG A 162 13.08 -13.42 11.17
CA ARG A 162 12.29 -13.34 12.42
C ARG A 162 10.79 -13.24 12.14
N PHE A 163 10.38 -12.37 11.21
CA PHE A 163 8.98 -12.26 10.81
C PHE A 163 8.38 -13.59 10.34
N LEU A 164 9.11 -14.32 9.48
CA LEU A 164 8.67 -15.61 8.94
C LEU A 164 8.51 -16.68 10.03
N SER A 165 9.41 -16.70 11.01
CA SER A 165 9.33 -17.64 12.15
C SER A 165 8.13 -17.40 13.06
N GLN A 166 7.59 -16.17 13.08
CA GLN A 166 6.51 -15.75 13.96
C GLN A 166 5.11 -15.92 13.33
N GLY A 167 5.02 -16.40 12.08
CA GLY A 167 3.73 -16.61 11.42
C GLY A 167 2.91 -15.33 11.18
N ASN A 168 3.59 -14.19 11.14
CA ASN A 168 2.94 -12.88 11.04
C ASN A 168 2.15 -12.71 9.72
N PRO A 169 1.01 -12.00 9.75
CA PRO A 169 0.05 -12.04 8.66
C PRO A 169 0.37 -11.13 7.48
N PHE A 170 1.18 -10.07 7.63
CA PHE A 170 1.46 -9.10 6.54
C PHE A 170 2.81 -8.42 6.70
N ALA A 171 3.54 -8.26 5.59
CA ALA A 171 4.84 -7.61 5.51
C ALA A 171 4.82 -6.42 4.56
N ILE A 172 5.79 -5.53 4.74
CA ILE A 172 6.10 -4.40 3.87
C ILE A 172 7.55 -4.50 3.43
N CYS A 173 7.78 -4.43 2.12
CA CYS A 173 9.11 -4.25 1.56
C CYS A 173 9.15 -2.96 0.73
N ILE A 174 9.99 -2.02 1.13
CA ILE A 174 10.30 -0.84 0.33
C ILE A 174 11.54 -1.16 -0.51
N CYS A 175 11.35 -1.07 -1.83
CA CYS A 175 12.34 -1.46 -2.83
C CYS A 175 12.62 -0.30 -3.78
N GLY A 176 13.82 -0.28 -4.35
CA GLY A 176 14.19 0.61 -5.45
C GLY A 176 13.63 0.14 -6.79
N SER A 177 14.45 0.28 -7.83
CA SER A 177 14.13 -0.23 -9.17
C SER A 177 14.26 -1.75 -9.26
N GLN A 178 13.58 -2.34 -10.24
CA GLN A 178 13.69 -3.76 -10.55
C GLN A 178 15.14 -4.14 -10.90
N ILE A 179 15.60 -5.30 -10.40
CA ILE A 179 16.93 -5.85 -10.69
C ILE A 179 16.84 -6.91 -11.78
N GLY A 180 17.81 -6.89 -12.70
CA GLY A 180 18.10 -8.03 -13.58
C GLY A 180 17.01 -8.41 -14.59
N GLY A 181 16.13 -7.48 -15.00
CA GLY A 181 15.13 -7.71 -16.05
C GLY A 181 14.02 -8.74 -15.74
N THR A 182 14.10 -9.46 -14.61
CA THR A 182 13.33 -10.69 -14.33
C THR A 182 12.29 -10.56 -13.20
N GLY A 183 11.61 -9.42 -13.07
CA GLY A 183 10.58 -9.20 -12.05
C GLY A 183 11.08 -9.28 -10.60
N GLN A 184 12.41 -9.21 -10.41
CA GLN A 184 13.08 -9.24 -9.12
C GLN A 184 13.29 -7.83 -8.57
N TYR A 185 13.17 -7.67 -7.26
CA TYR A 185 13.36 -6.40 -6.56
C TYR A 185 14.28 -6.60 -5.36
N LEU A 186 15.04 -5.57 -5.01
CA LEU A 186 15.85 -5.58 -3.78
C LEU A 186 15.19 -4.72 -2.71
N CYS A 187 14.94 -5.35 -1.57
CA CYS A 187 14.33 -4.73 -0.40
C CYS A 187 15.41 -4.08 0.46
N HIS A 188 15.27 -2.77 0.62
CA HIS A 188 16.15 -1.94 1.46
C HIS A 188 15.55 -1.69 2.84
N THR A 189 14.23 -1.82 2.98
CA THR A 189 13.52 -1.64 4.24
C THR A 189 12.41 -2.66 4.34
N PHE A 190 12.40 -3.36 5.48
CA PHE A 190 11.45 -4.42 5.77
C PHE A 190 10.73 -4.13 7.09
N ASP A 191 9.40 -4.12 7.03
CA ASP A 191 8.53 -3.89 8.18
C ASP A 191 7.35 -4.89 8.20
N VAL A 192 6.68 -4.95 9.35
CA VAL A 192 5.61 -5.93 9.63
C VAL A 192 4.34 -5.17 10.06
N ILE A 193 3.16 -5.64 9.64
CA ILE A 193 1.87 -4.94 9.82
C ILE A 193 1.01 -5.57 10.91
#